data_AF-A0A2T5KQF9-F1
#
_entry.id   AF-A0A2T5KQF9-F1
#
_cell.length_a   1.000
_cell.length_b   1.000
_cell.length_c   1.000
_cell.angle_alpha   90.00
_cell.angle_beta   90.00
_cell.angle_gamma   90.00
#
_symmetry.space_group_name_H-M   'P 1'
#
loop_
_entity.id
_entity.type
_entity.pdbx_description
1 polymer ?
#
loop_
_entity_poly.entity_id
_entity_poly.type
_entity_poly.pdbx_seq_one_letter_code
_entity_poly.pdbx_strand_id
1 'polypeptide(L)'
;MKRLTLGLTLFLVATAAAAEDLGPKVDRLVEDTTKNAASEARAFDALLKLGNDGVPYIISHLGDDRRLPEQSIIIRRPGREDRQVKPWYVHDGLEFVLTELTGFSLGPQNGHLLKTQREQNTRKWVAWCVGRFPDKADVCRSSDRR
;
A
#
# COMPACT_ATOMS: atom_id res chain seq x y z
N MET A 1 13.42 45.81 49.73
CA MET A 1 14.21 44.97 48.82
C MET A 1 13.24 44.13 48.00
N LYS A 2 13.02 44.48 46.71
CA LYS A 2 12.09 43.79 45.79
C LYS A 2 12.91 42.84 44.90
N ARG A 3 12.55 41.55 44.85
CA ARG A 3 13.06 40.60 43.86
C ARG A 3 11.91 40.26 42.90
N LEU A 4 12.07 40.69 41.64
CA LEU A 4 11.21 40.34 40.51
C LEU A 4 11.81 39.10 39.85
N THR A 5 11.09 37.98 39.91
CA THR A 5 11.43 36.76 39.18
C THR A 5 10.71 36.81 37.84
N LEU A 6 11.45 37.06 36.75
CA LEU A 6 10.93 36.92 35.38
C LEU A 6 10.85 35.43 35.04
N GLY A 7 9.64 34.92 34.85
CA GLY A 7 9.40 33.60 34.25
C GLY A 7 9.51 33.69 32.73
N LEU A 8 10.48 32.97 32.17
CA LEU A 8 10.65 32.82 30.72
C LEU A 8 9.85 31.60 30.25
N THR A 9 8.66 31.83 29.69
CA THR A 9 7.84 30.77 29.08
C THR A 9 8.37 30.48 27.67
N LEU A 10 9.12 29.40 27.50
CA LEU A 10 9.47 28.88 26.17
C LEU A 10 8.24 28.25 25.54
N PHE A 11 7.69 28.90 24.51
CA PHE A 11 6.75 28.27 23.57
C PHE A 11 7.54 27.35 22.62
N LEU A 12 7.50 26.04 22.86
CA LEU A 12 7.87 25.05 21.85
C LEU A 12 6.78 25.02 20.78
N VAL A 13 7.05 25.65 19.64
CA VAL A 13 6.26 25.43 18.41
C VAL A 13 6.70 24.10 17.82
N ALA A 14 5.95 23.04 18.10
CA ALA A 14 6.11 21.75 17.43
C ALA A 14 5.55 21.88 16.01
N THR A 15 6.40 22.09 15.01
CA THR A 15 6.04 21.90 13.61
C THR A 15 5.85 20.41 13.37
N ALA A 16 4.61 19.93 13.49
CA ALA A 16 4.24 18.61 12.99
C ALA A 16 4.50 18.59 11.49
N ALA A 17 5.53 17.87 11.05
CA ALA A 17 5.73 17.59 9.64
C ALA A 17 4.45 16.91 9.14
N ALA A 18 3.71 17.56 8.26
CA ALA A 18 2.55 16.94 7.63
C ALA A 18 3.03 15.66 6.95
N ALA A 19 2.51 14.51 7.38
CA ALA A 19 2.84 13.23 6.77
C ALA A 19 2.60 13.33 5.27
N GLU A 20 3.59 12.95 4.46
CA GLU A 20 3.50 12.98 3.00
C GLU A 20 2.27 12.20 2.54
N ASP A 21 1.42 12.83 1.71
CA ASP A 21 0.31 12.13 1.10
C ASP A 21 0.83 11.25 -0.05
N LEU A 22 0.91 9.94 0.19
CA LEU A 22 1.44 8.99 -0.78
C LEU A 22 0.44 8.66 -1.91
N GLY A 23 -0.79 9.17 -1.86
CA GLY A 23 -1.85 8.87 -2.83
C GLY A 23 -1.41 9.05 -4.29
N PRO A 24 -1.00 10.25 -4.72
CA PRO A 24 -0.58 10.48 -6.11
C PRO A 24 0.60 9.60 -6.57
N LYS A 25 1.49 9.26 -5.63
CA LYS A 25 2.63 8.37 -5.91
C LYS A 25 2.16 6.94 -6.14
N VAL A 26 1.27 6.43 -5.28
CA VAL A 26 0.71 5.09 -5.43
C VAL A 26 -0.16 4.99 -6.68
N ASP A 27 -1.01 5.98 -6.96
CA ASP A 27 -1.84 6.04 -8.18
C ASP A 27 -0.96 5.87 -9.45
N ARG A 28 0.17 6.59 -9.53
CA ARG A 28 1.11 6.46 -10.65
C ARG A 28 1.77 5.09 -10.71
N LEU A 29 2.18 4.54 -9.57
CA LEU A 29 2.83 3.22 -9.52
C LEU A 29 1.86 2.12 -9.96
N VAL A 30 0.61 2.17 -9.50
CA VAL A 30 -0.45 1.23 -9.92
C VAL A 30 -0.69 1.33 -11.42
N GLU A 31 -0.77 2.53 -11.99
CA GLU A 31 -0.90 2.72 -13.44
C GLU A 31 0.28 2.10 -14.21
N ASP A 32 1.50 2.31 -13.72
CA ASP A 32 2.72 1.78 -14.33
C ASP A 32 2.76 0.24 -14.35
N THR A 33 2.03 -0.45 -13.44
CA THR A 33 1.94 -1.93 -13.44
C THR A 33 1.35 -2.50 -14.72
N THR A 34 0.55 -1.71 -15.44
CA THR A 34 -0.18 -2.19 -16.63
C THR A 34 0.50 -1.89 -17.95
N LYS A 35 1.60 -1.13 -17.97
CA LYS A 35 2.18 -0.58 -19.21
C LYS A 35 2.97 -1.60 -20.02
N ASN A 36 3.92 -2.27 -19.39
CA ASN A 36 4.78 -3.32 -19.97
C ASN A 36 5.57 -4.02 -18.86
N ALA A 37 6.18 -5.16 -19.16
CA ALA A 37 6.92 -5.99 -18.20
C ALA A 37 7.99 -5.21 -17.40
N ALA A 38 8.74 -4.33 -18.07
CA ALA A 38 9.77 -3.54 -17.40
C ALA A 38 9.18 -2.49 -16.43
N SER A 39 8.04 -1.90 -16.79
CA SER A 39 7.33 -0.94 -15.93
C SER A 39 6.63 -1.63 -14.78
N GLU A 40 6.03 -2.80 -15.02
CA GLU A 40 5.46 -3.69 -14.00
C GLU A 40 6.48 -4.02 -12.91
N ALA A 41 7.64 -4.54 -13.30
CA ALA A 41 8.69 -4.92 -12.36
C ALA A 41 9.19 -3.73 -11.51
N ARG A 42 9.37 -2.55 -12.13
CA ARG A 42 9.78 -1.33 -11.41
C ARG A 42 8.68 -0.81 -10.48
N ALA A 43 7.43 -0.89 -10.91
CA ALA A 43 6.29 -0.43 -10.13
C ALA A 43 6.12 -1.27 -8.86
N PHE A 44 6.12 -2.60 -8.96
CA PHE A 44 6.02 -3.47 -7.78
C PHE A 44 7.20 -3.31 -6.82
N ASP A 45 8.43 -3.18 -7.35
CA ASP A 45 9.61 -2.91 -6.52
C ASP A 45 9.50 -1.56 -5.77
N ALA A 46 8.98 -0.53 -6.43
CA ALA A 46 8.74 0.76 -5.81
C ALA A 46 7.61 0.72 -4.77
N LEU A 47 6.54 -0.05 -5.01
CA LEU A 47 5.45 -0.24 -4.05
C LEU A 47 5.93 -0.92 -2.77
N LEU A 48 6.77 -1.97 -2.88
CA LEU A 48 7.39 -2.64 -1.73
C LEU A 48 8.27 -1.68 -0.90
N LYS A 49 8.94 -0.73 -1.56
CA LYS A 49 9.82 0.25 -0.88
C LYS A 49 9.06 1.33 -0.10
N LEU A 50 7.74 1.46 -0.28
CA LEU A 50 6.94 2.40 0.52
C LEU A 50 6.78 1.93 1.97
N GLY A 51 7.00 0.64 2.25
CA GLY A 51 6.83 0.09 3.59
C GLY A 51 5.38 0.21 4.09
N ASN A 52 5.23 0.21 5.41
CA ASN A 52 3.92 0.27 6.07
C ASN A 52 3.14 1.55 5.77
N ASP A 53 3.81 2.65 5.46
CA ASP A 53 3.15 3.94 5.17
C ASP A 53 2.36 3.89 3.85
N GLY A 54 2.78 3.05 2.90
CA GLY A 54 2.08 2.85 1.63
C GLY A 54 0.82 1.97 1.74
N VAL A 55 0.67 1.18 2.82
CA VAL A 55 -0.36 0.14 2.92
C VAL A 55 -1.79 0.67 2.73
N PRO A 56 -2.24 1.76 3.38
CA PRO A 56 -3.59 2.27 3.18
C PRO A 56 -3.89 2.66 1.73
N TYR A 57 -2.90 3.26 1.06
CA TYR A 57 -2.99 3.71 -0.33
C TYR A 57 -2.96 2.55 -1.32
N ILE A 58 -2.21 1.49 -1.03
CA ILE A 58 -2.20 0.29 -1.87
C ILE A 58 -3.55 -0.45 -1.76
N ILE A 59 -4.09 -0.57 -0.54
CA ILE A 59 -5.39 -1.21 -0.31
C ILE A 59 -6.51 -0.48 -1.06
N SER A 60 -6.43 0.84 -1.17
CA SER A 60 -7.42 1.60 -1.94
C SER A 60 -7.45 1.29 -3.44
N HIS A 61 -6.50 0.51 -3.95
CA HIS A 61 -6.39 0.10 -5.35
C HIS A 61 -6.68 -1.40 -5.57
N LEU A 62 -7.02 -2.16 -4.51
CA LEU A 62 -7.29 -3.59 -4.66
C LEU A 62 -8.49 -3.92 -5.56
N GLY A 63 -9.36 -2.96 -5.88
CA GLY A 63 -10.41 -3.14 -6.89
C GLY A 63 -9.93 -3.21 -8.34
N ASP A 64 -8.62 -2.99 -8.61
CA ASP A 64 -8.10 -2.95 -9.97
C ASP A 64 -7.99 -4.35 -10.61
N ASP A 65 -8.88 -4.60 -11.56
CA ASP A 65 -9.02 -5.85 -12.30
C ASP A 65 -8.34 -5.85 -13.67
N ARG A 66 -7.46 -4.87 -13.95
CA ARG A 66 -6.69 -4.86 -15.21
C ARG A 66 -5.67 -5.99 -15.23
N ARG A 67 -5.41 -6.54 -16.42
CA ARG A 67 -4.43 -7.63 -16.60
C ARG A 67 -3.01 -7.09 -16.52
N LEU A 68 -2.13 -7.86 -15.88
CA LEU A 68 -0.70 -7.59 -15.87
C LEU A 68 -0.04 -8.10 -17.17
N PRO A 69 0.92 -7.35 -17.74
CA PRO A 69 1.65 -7.75 -18.95
C PRO A 69 2.61 -8.94 -18.73
N GLU A 70 3.39 -8.96 -17.65
CA GLU A 70 4.36 -10.03 -17.35
C GLU A 70 3.78 -11.13 -16.46
N GLN A 71 2.82 -10.78 -15.60
CA GLN A 71 2.15 -11.71 -14.69
C GLN A 71 3.13 -12.39 -13.72
N SER A 72 4.13 -11.63 -13.27
CA SER A 72 5.09 -12.10 -12.28
C SER A 72 5.67 -10.96 -11.46
N ILE A 73 5.94 -11.23 -10.19
CA ILE A 73 6.55 -10.26 -9.28
C ILE A 73 7.89 -10.81 -8.80
N ILE A 74 8.91 -9.96 -8.79
CA ILE A 74 10.20 -10.26 -8.19
C ILE A 74 10.24 -9.63 -6.81
N ILE A 75 10.30 -10.47 -5.77
CA ILE A 75 10.48 -10.06 -4.39
C ILE A 75 11.98 -10.12 -4.07
N ARG A 76 12.57 -8.96 -3.78
CA ARG A 76 13.98 -8.85 -3.40
C ARG A 76 14.11 -8.66 -1.90
N ARG A 77 14.79 -9.61 -1.24
CA ARG A 77 15.17 -9.56 0.17
C ARG A 77 16.70 -9.61 0.28
N PRO A 78 17.30 -9.12 1.38
CA PRO A 78 18.72 -9.35 1.63
C PRO A 78 19.06 -10.85 1.55
N GLY A 79 19.90 -11.22 0.59
CA GLY A 79 20.34 -12.61 0.37
C GLY A 79 19.33 -13.54 -0.32
N ARG A 80 18.18 -13.05 -0.81
CA ARG A 80 17.16 -13.87 -1.48
C ARG A 80 16.38 -13.08 -2.53
N GLU A 81 16.28 -13.63 -3.74
CA GLU A 81 15.36 -13.16 -4.78
C GLU A 81 14.34 -14.27 -5.06
N ASP A 82 13.05 -13.98 -4.87
CA ASP A 82 11.97 -14.90 -5.19
C ASP A 82 11.13 -14.35 -6.33
N ARG A 83 10.98 -15.12 -7.41
CA ARG A 83 9.99 -14.81 -8.43
C ARG A 83 8.66 -15.45 -8.04
N GLN A 84 7.69 -14.63 -7.65
CA GLN A 84 6.30 -15.04 -7.55
C GLN A 84 5.72 -15.10 -8.96
N VAL A 85 5.37 -16.31 -9.39
CA VAL A 85 4.72 -16.55 -10.68
C VAL A 85 3.20 -16.45 -10.50
N LYS A 86 2.52 -15.80 -11.45
CA LYS A 86 1.05 -15.72 -11.55
C LYS A 86 0.32 -14.78 -10.57
N PRO A 87 0.59 -13.48 -10.52
CA PRO A 87 -0.50 -12.52 -10.46
C PRO A 87 -0.99 -12.27 -11.89
N TRP A 88 -2.26 -12.52 -12.18
CA TRP A 88 -2.80 -12.30 -13.54
C TRP A 88 -3.34 -10.89 -13.69
N TYR A 89 -3.75 -10.30 -12.57
CA TYR A 89 -4.37 -8.99 -12.48
C TYR A 89 -3.64 -8.09 -11.49
N VAL A 90 -3.85 -6.78 -11.62
CA VAL A 90 -3.30 -5.78 -10.69
C VAL A 90 -3.67 -6.12 -9.25
N HIS A 91 -4.92 -6.49 -8.97
CA HIS A 91 -5.38 -6.99 -7.67
C HIS A 91 -4.43 -8.04 -7.08
N ASP A 92 -4.15 -9.11 -7.83
CA ASP A 92 -3.34 -10.22 -7.35
C ASP A 92 -1.93 -9.75 -7.01
N GLY A 93 -1.37 -8.86 -7.85
CA GLY A 93 -0.05 -8.30 -7.63
C GLY A 93 0.03 -7.38 -6.42
N LEU A 94 -1.00 -6.54 -6.20
CA LEU A 94 -1.09 -5.69 -5.03
C LEU A 94 -1.32 -6.52 -3.76
N GLU A 95 -2.08 -7.60 -3.82
CA GLU A 95 -2.23 -8.52 -2.69
C GLU A 95 -0.89 -9.14 -2.28
N PHE A 96 -0.06 -9.57 -3.25
CA PHE A 96 1.30 -10.02 -2.97
C PHE A 96 2.12 -8.95 -2.26
N VAL A 97 2.14 -7.72 -2.79
CA VAL A 97 2.85 -6.59 -2.15
C VAL A 97 2.36 -6.39 -0.72
N LEU A 98 1.04 -6.39 -0.49
CA LEU A 98 0.46 -6.18 0.83
C LEU A 98 0.83 -7.30 1.81
N THR A 99 0.79 -8.56 1.38
CA THR A 99 1.22 -9.68 2.23
C THR A 99 2.69 -9.57 2.60
N GLU A 100 3.55 -9.18 1.67
CA GLU A 100 4.97 -8.98 1.96
C GLU A 100 5.23 -7.81 2.91
N LEU A 101 4.48 -6.72 2.77
CA LEU A 101 4.60 -5.55 3.66
C LEU A 101 4.07 -5.82 5.07
N THR A 102 2.99 -6.59 5.19
CA THR A 102 2.21 -6.67 6.43
C THR A 102 2.32 -8.02 7.15
N GLY A 103 2.76 -9.07 6.46
CA GLY A 103 2.66 -10.45 6.90
C GLY A 103 1.21 -10.98 6.98
N PHE A 104 0.21 -10.15 6.66
CA PHE A 104 -1.20 -10.53 6.66
C PHE A 104 -1.55 -11.22 5.33
N SER A 105 -2.23 -12.35 5.41
CA SER A 105 -2.71 -13.10 4.26
C SER A 105 -4.07 -13.71 4.57
N LEU A 106 -4.93 -13.78 3.56
CA LEU A 106 -6.31 -14.29 3.65
C LEU A 106 -6.48 -15.65 2.97
N GLY A 107 -5.38 -16.30 2.56
CA GLY A 107 -5.39 -17.59 1.91
C GLY A 107 -4.28 -17.75 0.86
N PRO A 108 -4.27 -18.87 0.13
CA PRO A 108 -3.26 -19.12 -0.90
C PRO A 108 -3.39 -18.13 -2.07
N GLN A 109 -2.30 -17.43 -2.38
CA GLN A 109 -2.17 -16.54 -3.54
C GLN A 109 -1.89 -17.36 -4.80
N ASN A 110 -2.95 -17.92 -5.38
CA ASN A 110 -2.85 -18.78 -6.56
C ASN A 110 -3.01 -18.01 -7.88
N GLY A 111 -3.29 -16.70 -7.83
CA GLY A 111 -3.49 -15.84 -9.01
C GLY A 111 -4.79 -16.04 -9.78
N HIS A 112 -5.59 -17.05 -9.42
CA HIS A 112 -6.73 -17.47 -10.23
C HIS A 112 -8.07 -17.09 -9.59
N LEU A 113 -8.07 -16.05 -8.75
CA LEU A 113 -9.31 -15.56 -8.14
C LEU A 113 -10.29 -15.09 -9.23
N LEU A 114 -11.54 -15.53 -9.12
CA LEU A 114 -12.65 -14.97 -9.87
C LEU A 114 -12.88 -13.51 -9.43
N LYS A 115 -13.49 -12.69 -10.30
CA LYS A 115 -13.84 -11.30 -9.98
C LYS A 115 -14.58 -11.16 -8.64
N THR A 116 -15.60 -11.98 -8.42
CA THR A 116 -16.37 -11.98 -7.16
C THR A 116 -15.53 -12.34 -5.94
N GLN A 117 -14.50 -13.16 -6.10
CA GLN A 117 -13.56 -13.49 -5.04
C GLN A 117 -12.61 -12.34 -4.76
N ARG A 118 -12.13 -11.62 -5.79
CA ARG A 118 -11.32 -10.41 -5.65
C ARG A 118 -12.07 -9.28 -4.95
N GLU A 119 -13.36 -9.10 -5.26
CA GLU A 119 -14.23 -8.14 -4.56
C GLU A 119 -14.40 -8.52 -3.07
N GLN A 120 -14.61 -9.82 -2.77
CA GLN A 120 -14.66 -10.30 -1.39
C GLN A 120 -13.34 -10.10 -0.66
N ASN A 121 -12.23 -10.36 -1.34
CA ASN A 121 -10.88 -10.17 -0.80
C ASN A 121 -10.61 -8.70 -0.49
N THR A 122 -10.95 -7.80 -1.42
CA THR A 122 -10.87 -6.36 -1.25
C THR A 122 -11.61 -5.91 0.01
N ARG A 123 -12.85 -6.36 0.23
CA ARG A 123 -13.60 -6.01 1.45
C ARG A 123 -12.91 -6.45 2.73
N LYS A 124 -12.28 -7.63 2.75
CA LYS A 124 -11.54 -8.14 3.92
C LYS A 124 -10.27 -7.30 4.18
N TRP A 125 -9.53 -6.96 3.12
CA TRP A 125 -8.37 -6.07 3.23
C TRP A 125 -8.75 -4.66 3.68
N VAL A 126 -9.84 -4.09 3.17
CA VAL A 126 -10.36 -2.79 3.62
C VAL A 126 -10.74 -2.84 5.10
N ALA A 127 -11.44 -3.88 5.54
CA ALA A 127 -11.79 -4.05 6.95
C ALA A 127 -10.55 -4.16 7.85
N TRP A 128 -9.54 -4.92 7.42
CA TRP A 128 -8.26 -5.02 8.11
C TRP A 128 -7.53 -3.67 8.16
N CYS A 129 -7.49 -2.93 7.04
CA CYS A 129 -6.86 -1.62 6.92
C CYS A 129 -7.46 -0.61 7.89
N VAL A 130 -8.80 -0.53 7.94
CA VAL A 130 -9.52 0.36 8.85
C VAL A 130 -9.22 0.02 10.31
N GLY A 131 -9.15 -1.26 10.65
CA GLY A 131 -8.79 -1.69 12.00
C GLY A 131 -7.33 -1.37 12.37
N ARG A 132 -6.41 -1.47 11.41
CA ARG A 132 -4.97 -1.28 11.63
C ARG A 132 -4.51 0.18 11.55
N PHE A 133 -5.18 0.98 10.73
CA PHE A 133 -4.88 2.39 10.43
C PHE A 133 -6.16 3.24 10.56
N PRO A 134 -6.71 3.40 11.77
CA PRO A 134 -7.98 4.12 11.97
C PRO A 134 -7.92 5.57 11.48
N ASP A 135 -6.79 6.26 11.63
CA ASP A 135 -6.59 7.64 11.17
C ASP A 135 -6.52 7.77 9.63
N LYS A 136 -6.45 6.65 8.91
CA LYS A 136 -6.43 6.57 7.44
C LYS A 136 -7.64 5.80 6.90
N ALA A 137 -8.68 5.63 7.70
CA ALA A 137 -9.85 4.82 7.33
C ALA A 137 -10.55 5.31 6.05
N ASP A 138 -10.54 6.61 5.77
CA ASP A 138 -11.10 7.17 4.53
C ASP A 138 -10.29 6.78 3.29
N VAL A 139 -8.96 6.72 3.41
CA VAL A 139 -8.06 6.23 2.36
C VAL A 139 -8.30 4.74 2.14
N CYS A 140 -8.33 3.95 3.23
CA CYS A 140 -8.60 2.52 3.16
C CYS A 140 -9.89 2.20 2.38
N ARG A 141 -10.95 3.00 2.55
CA ARG A 141 -12.26 2.79 1.92
C ARG A 141 -12.40 3.42 0.53
N SER A 142 -11.40 4.12 0.00
CA SER A 142 -11.56 4.81 -1.28
C SER A 142 -11.55 3.88 -2.50
N SER A 143 -11.32 2.57 -2.31
CA SER A 143 -11.48 1.54 -3.35
C SER A 143 -12.89 1.51 -3.94
N ASP A 144 -13.91 1.84 -3.14
CA ASP A 144 -15.32 1.68 -3.52
C ASP A 144 -15.86 2.86 -4.35
N ARG A 145 -15.05 3.89 -4.60
CA ARG A 145 -15.46 5.14 -5.26
C ARG A 145 -14.82 5.38 -6.63
N ARG A 146 -13.97 4.48 -7.12
CA ARG A 146 -13.25 4.61 -8.40
C ARG A 146 -13.76 3.61 -9.44
#